data_AF-A0A2S4PWU9-F1
#
_entry.id   AF-A0A2S4PWU9-F1
#
_cell.length_a   1.000
_cell.length_b   1.000
_cell.length_c   1.000
_cell.angle_alpha   90.00
_cell.angle_beta   90.00
_cell.angle_gamma   90.00
#
_symmetry.space_group_name_H-M   'P 1'
#
loop_
_entity.id
_entity.type
_entity.pdbx_description
1 polymer ?
#
loop_
_entity_poly.entity_id
_entity_poly.type
_entity_poly.pdbx_seq_one_letter_code
_entity_poly.pdbx_strand_id
1 'polypeptide(L)'
;EQNTTLVRSLGMAMILQSIAPRRCPLVIRKGFSTFKLPLHNVNTSSFIGKNVHRNSLTHDKLYRSVGVAAFHGSRRNNILPPLPRSLLMTLANDPAPIPAPNPSHGSYHWTFERIISAGLIPLTIAPFTAGSLNPAMDAILCATILIHSHIGFEAVIVDYLPRKRVPNARLFFWWALRAATVGVGIGLYEFETNDVGVTAAI
;
A
#
# COMPACT_ATOMS: atom_id res chain seq x y z
N GLU A 1 -51.47 4.56 -2.44
CA GLU A 1 -50.91 3.35 -1.79
C GLU A 1 -50.51 2.23 -2.78
N GLN A 2 -50.25 2.54 -4.07
CA GLN A 2 -49.80 1.55 -5.06
C GLN A 2 -48.36 1.78 -5.58
N ASN A 3 -47.74 2.92 -5.28
CA ASN A 3 -46.37 3.24 -5.75
C ASN A 3 -45.25 2.83 -4.80
N THR A 4 -45.56 2.34 -3.59
CA THR A 4 -44.56 1.94 -2.59
C THR A 4 -44.22 0.44 -2.63
N THR A 5 -45.03 -0.37 -3.30
CA THR A 5 -44.82 -1.83 -3.44
C THR A 5 -43.91 -2.19 -4.61
N LEU A 6 -43.94 -1.41 -5.71
CA LEU A 6 -43.13 -1.65 -6.90
C LEU A 6 -41.63 -1.39 -6.66
N VAL A 7 -41.29 -0.36 -5.87
CA VAL A 7 -39.90 -0.03 -5.53
C VAL A 7 -39.28 -1.08 -4.58
N ARG A 8 -40.08 -1.68 -3.70
CA ARG A 8 -39.63 -2.78 -2.83
C ARG A 8 -39.42 -4.10 -3.60
N SER A 9 -40.23 -4.37 -4.64
CA SER A 9 -40.07 -5.57 -5.47
C SER A 9 -38.85 -5.52 -6.39
N LEU A 10 -38.48 -4.32 -6.88
CA LEU A 10 -37.27 -4.14 -7.69
C LEU A 10 -35.98 -4.15 -6.86
N GLY A 11 -36.04 -3.70 -5.60
CA GLY A 11 -34.90 -3.72 -4.69
C GLY A 11 -34.44 -5.12 -4.28
N MET A 12 -35.35 -6.09 -4.15
CA MET A 12 -34.97 -7.47 -3.79
C MET A 12 -34.42 -8.29 -4.97
N ALA A 13 -34.79 -7.99 -6.21
CA ALA A 13 -34.29 -8.71 -7.39
C ALA A 13 -32.81 -8.38 -7.70
N MET A 14 -32.32 -7.20 -7.29
CA MET A 14 -30.94 -6.77 -7.54
C MET A 14 -29.93 -7.33 -6.53
N ILE A 15 -30.40 -7.87 -5.39
CA ILE A 15 -29.53 -8.42 -4.33
C ILE A 15 -29.19 -9.90 -4.57
N LEU A 16 -29.97 -10.63 -5.39
CA LEU A 16 -29.79 -12.07 -5.62
C LEU A 16 -28.89 -12.44 -6.81
N GLN A 17 -28.47 -11.48 -7.66
CA GLN A 17 -27.60 -11.76 -8.81
C GLN A 17 -26.09 -11.65 -8.51
N SER A 18 -25.70 -11.31 -7.27
CA SER A 18 -24.30 -11.12 -6.87
C SER A 18 -23.61 -12.41 -6.39
N ILE A 19 -24.34 -13.53 -6.26
CA ILE A 19 -23.82 -14.80 -5.71
C ILE A 19 -23.88 -15.88 -6.80
N ALA A 20 -23.04 -15.76 -7.83
CA ALA A 20 -22.79 -16.86 -8.76
C ALA A 20 -21.32 -16.84 -9.19
N PRO A 21 -20.49 -17.82 -8.76
CA PRO A 21 -19.13 -17.92 -9.27
C PRO A 21 -19.15 -18.36 -10.74
N ARG A 22 -18.63 -17.50 -11.62
CA ARG A 22 -18.41 -17.81 -13.04
C ARG A 22 -17.42 -19.00 -13.14
N ARG A 23 -17.89 -20.15 -13.65
CA ARG A 23 -17.05 -21.28 -14.05
C ARG A 23 -16.32 -20.91 -15.34
N CYS A 24 -14.98 -20.93 -15.32
CA CYS A 24 -14.16 -20.93 -16.52
C CYS A 24 -13.79 -22.38 -16.88
N PRO A 25 -13.95 -22.84 -18.12
CA PRO A 25 -13.53 -24.17 -18.51
C PRO A 25 -12.01 -24.24 -18.70
N LEU A 26 -11.39 -25.25 -18.07
CA LEU A 26 -10.01 -25.65 -18.28
C LEU A 26 -9.85 -26.22 -19.70
N VAL A 27 -9.18 -25.50 -20.59
CA VAL A 27 -8.65 -26.04 -21.85
C VAL A 27 -7.21 -26.46 -21.62
N ILE A 28 -7.00 -27.77 -21.51
CA ILE A 28 -5.68 -28.41 -21.52
C ILE A 28 -5.25 -28.51 -22.99
N ARG A 29 -4.19 -27.81 -23.39
CA ARG A 29 -3.50 -28.07 -24.67
C ARG A 29 -2.05 -28.46 -24.38
N LYS A 30 -1.78 -29.76 -24.45
CA LYS A 30 -0.43 -30.36 -24.53
C LYS A 30 0.16 -30.09 -25.92
N GLY A 31 1.47 -29.86 -25.97
CA GLY A 31 2.24 -29.96 -27.22
C GLY A 31 3.41 -28.99 -27.29
N PHE A 32 4.48 -29.24 -26.53
CA PHE A 32 5.77 -28.59 -26.78
C PHE A 32 6.61 -29.55 -27.63
N SER A 33 6.70 -29.25 -28.93
CA SER A 33 7.55 -29.95 -29.89
C SER A 33 8.99 -29.46 -29.75
N THR A 34 9.93 -30.39 -29.64
CA THR A 34 11.37 -30.15 -29.53
C THR A 34 11.94 -29.65 -30.87
N PHE A 35 12.44 -28.42 -30.90
CA PHE A 35 13.18 -27.88 -32.04
C PHE A 35 14.62 -28.42 -32.01
N LYS A 36 14.96 -29.35 -32.92
CA LYS A 36 16.34 -29.83 -33.14
C LYS A 36 17.06 -28.85 -34.07
N LEU A 37 18.15 -28.25 -33.60
CA LEU A 37 19.11 -27.53 -34.44
C LEU A 37 20.14 -28.52 -35.03
N PRO A 38 20.56 -28.38 -36.30
CA PRO A 38 21.57 -29.24 -36.89
C PRO A 38 22.98 -28.79 -36.47
N LEU A 39 23.77 -29.71 -35.92
CA LEU A 39 25.20 -29.54 -35.72
C LEU A 39 25.94 -29.76 -37.05
N HIS A 40 26.65 -28.73 -37.49
CA HIS A 40 27.51 -28.75 -38.66
C HIS A 40 28.81 -29.51 -38.34
N ASN A 41 29.03 -30.60 -39.08
CA ASN A 41 30.18 -31.51 -38.97
C ASN A 41 31.38 -30.94 -39.75
N VAL A 42 32.44 -30.53 -39.05
CA VAL A 42 33.70 -30.12 -39.67
C VAL A 42 34.75 -31.18 -39.38
N ASN A 43 35.03 -32.00 -40.39
CA ASN A 43 36.19 -32.89 -40.43
C ASN A 43 37.43 -32.08 -40.83
N THR A 44 38.40 -31.96 -39.93
CA THR A 44 39.76 -31.52 -40.28
C THR A 44 40.75 -32.61 -39.92
N SER A 45 41.19 -33.36 -40.94
CA SER A 45 42.34 -34.25 -40.86
C SER A 45 43.61 -33.50 -41.27
N SER A 46 44.63 -33.44 -40.42
CA SER A 46 46.04 -33.65 -40.80
C SER A 46 47.02 -33.55 -39.62
N PHE A 47 47.61 -34.71 -39.31
CA PHE A 47 49.03 -35.03 -39.13
C PHE A 47 50.05 -34.06 -38.47
N ILE A 48 50.70 -34.63 -37.45
CA ILE A 48 52.15 -34.59 -37.13
C ILE A 48 52.70 -33.30 -36.50
N GLY A 49 53.17 -33.40 -35.25
CA GLY A 49 53.95 -32.30 -34.65
C GLY A 49 54.39 -32.43 -33.18
N LYS A 50 55.12 -33.50 -32.83
CA LYS A 50 56.22 -33.55 -31.84
C LYS A 50 55.93 -33.21 -30.36
N ASN A 51 56.22 -34.20 -29.52
CA ASN A 51 56.41 -34.08 -28.07
C ASN A 51 57.43 -32.98 -27.74
N VAL A 52 56.98 -31.93 -27.06
CA VAL A 52 57.85 -30.93 -26.44
C VAL A 52 57.92 -31.21 -24.94
N HIS A 53 59.15 -31.43 -24.49
CA HIS A 53 59.56 -31.67 -23.12
C HIS A 53 59.18 -30.47 -22.24
N ARG A 54 58.33 -30.70 -21.22
CA ARG A 54 57.97 -29.68 -20.22
C ARG A 54 59.16 -29.47 -19.29
N ASN A 55 59.84 -28.34 -19.41
CA ASN A 55 60.78 -27.92 -18.39
C ASN A 55 60.00 -27.33 -17.21
N SER A 56 59.95 -28.12 -16.14
CA SER A 56 59.58 -27.74 -14.79
C SER A 56 60.53 -26.65 -14.29
N LEU A 57 60.10 -25.39 -14.34
CA LEU A 57 60.65 -24.33 -13.50
C LEU A 57 59.57 -23.93 -12.50
N THR A 58 59.71 -24.50 -11.31
CA THR A 58 59.02 -24.17 -10.07
C THR A 58 59.23 -22.70 -9.75
N HIS A 59 58.22 -21.89 -10.02
CA HIS A 59 58.11 -20.57 -9.42
C HIS A 59 57.09 -20.68 -8.30
N ASP A 60 57.56 -21.19 -7.16
CA ASP A 60 56.86 -21.16 -5.87
C ASP A 60 56.79 -19.71 -5.38
N LYS A 61 55.98 -18.89 -6.06
CA LYS A 61 55.33 -17.78 -5.38
C LYS A 61 54.15 -18.40 -4.66
N LEU A 62 54.27 -18.47 -3.34
CA LEU A 62 53.16 -18.61 -2.40
C LEU A 62 52.12 -17.52 -2.69
N TYR A 63 51.28 -17.73 -3.69
CA TYR A 63 50.02 -17.04 -3.81
C TYR A 63 49.18 -17.62 -2.69
N ARG A 64 49.31 -17.02 -1.49
CA ARG A 64 48.31 -17.22 -0.45
C ARG A 64 47.00 -16.86 -1.12
N SER A 65 46.19 -17.87 -1.41
CA SER A 65 44.83 -17.68 -1.85
C SER A 65 44.21 -16.76 -0.81
N VAL A 66 43.99 -15.49 -1.18
CA VAL A 66 43.10 -14.64 -0.41
C VAL A 66 41.77 -15.35 -0.56
N GLY A 67 41.46 -16.20 0.43
CA GLY A 67 40.16 -16.84 0.52
C GLY A 67 39.19 -15.69 0.53
N VAL A 68 38.47 -15.51 -0.57
CA VAL A 68 37.39 -14.53 -0.65
C VAL A 68 36.50 -14.87 0.52
N ALA A 69 36.49 -14.00 1.54
CA ALA A 69 35.60 -14.17 2.67
C ALA A 69 34.20 -14.31 2.09
N ALA A 70 33.55 -15.44 2.35
CA ALA A 70 32.17 -15.64 1.94
C ALA A 70 31.37 -14.55 2.65
N PHE A 71 30.99 -13.50 1.91
CA PHE A 71 30.10 -12.49 2.43
C PHE A 71 28.86 -13.22 2.94
N HIS A 72 28.59 -13.11 4.24
CA HIS A 72 27.36 -13.57 4.85
C HIS A 72 26.21 -12.74 4.28
N GLY A 73 25.77 -13.07 3.07
CA GLY A 73 24.52 -12.57 2.53
C GLY A 73 23.42 -13.07 3.45
N SER A 74 22.82 -12.15 4.23
CA SER A 74 21.66 -12.49 5.05
C SER A 74 20.64 -13.21 4.16
N ARG A 75 20.15 -14.36 4.63
CA ARG A 75 19.18 -15.20 3.91
C ARG A 75 18.04 -14.29 3.48
N ARG A 76 17.83 -14.14 2.17
CA ARG A 76 16.76 -13.29 1.63
C ARG A 76 15.42 -13.90 2.02
N ASN A 77 14.91 -13.51 3.18
CA ASN A 77 13.59 -13.90 3.62
C ASN A 77 12.62 -13.11 2.74
N ASN A 78 12.05 -13.78 1.74
CA ASN A 78 11.06 -13.19 0.85
C ASN A 78 9.74 -13.11 1.63
N ILE A 79 9.68 -12.19 2.59
CA ILE A 79 8.56 -12.05 3.53
C ILE A 79 7.26 -11.86 2.75
N LEU A 80 7.32 -11.29 1.53
CA LEU A 80 6.18 -11.23 0.62
C LEU A 80 6.65 -11.40 -0.85
N PRO A 81 6.10 -12.36 -1.62
CA PRO A 81 6.44 -12.53 -3.02
C PRO A 81 6.10 -11.28 -3.84
N PRO A 82 6.83 -11.02 -4.94
CA PRO A 82 6.53 -9.90 -5.82
C PRO A 82 5.10 -10.00 -6.36
N LEU A 83 4.39 -8.87 -6.41
CA LEU A 83 3.01 -8.83 -6.90
C LEU A 83 2.94 -9.24 -8.37
N PRO A 84 1.87 -9.96 -8.79
CA PRO A 84 1.68 -10.33 -10.18
C PRO A 84 1.56 -9.08 -11.06
N ARG A 85 2.41 -9.00 -12.09
CA ARG A 85 2.38 -7.91 -13.08
C ARG A 85 1.16 -8.11 -13.97
N SER A 86 0.21 -7.17 -13.94
CA SER A 86 -0.97 -7.22 -14.81
C SER A 86 -0.54 -7.15 -16.27
N LEU A 87 -0.94 -8.15 -17.06
CA LEU A 87 -0.66 -8.29 -18.51
C LEU A 87 -1.20 -7.14 -19.38
N LEU A 88 -1.88 -6.16 -18.79
CA LEU A 88 -2.39 -4.95 -19.44
C LEU A 88 -1.33 -3.83 -19.52
N MET A 89 -0.07 -4.12 -19.16
CA MET A 89 1.11 -3.28 -19.37
C MET A 89 1.95 -4.00 -20.42
N THR A 90 1.66 -3.70 -21.68
CA THR A 90 1.91 -4.52 -22.87
C THR A 90 3.36 -4.52 -23.38
N LEU A 91 4.37 -4.09 -22.64
CA LEU A 91 5.78 -4.43 -22.89
C LEU A 91 6.62 -4.04 -21.67
N ALA A 92 7.82 -4.60 -21.52
CA ALA A 92 8.75 -4.22 -20.45
C ALA A 92 9.10 -2.72 -20.41
N ASN A 93 8.84 -2.00 -21.51
CA ASN A 93 9.18 -0.60 -21.73
C ASN A 93 7.97 0.34 -21.91
N ASP A 94 6.74 -0.12 -21.67
CA ASP A 94 5.57 0.74 -21.77
C ASP A 94 5.52 1.72 -20.57
N PRO A 95 5.29 3.03 -20.80
CA PRO A 95 5.15 4.00 -19.72
C PRO A 95 3.98 3.65 -18.81
N ALA A 96 4.13 3.90 -17.51
CA ALA A 96 3.05 3.69 -16.56
C ALA A 96 1.82 4.54 -16.95
N PRO A 97 0.60 3.98 -16.91
CA PRO A 97 -0.61 4.75 -17.17
C PRO A 97 -0.71 5.90 -16.17
N ILE A 98 -0.82 7.13 -16.67
CA ILE A 98 -0.99 8.32 -15.82
C ILE A 98 -2.48 8.42 -15.49
N PRO A 99 -2.89 8.33 -14.21
CA PRO A 99 -4.29 8.53 -13.84
C PRO A 99 -4.70 9.97 -14.11
N ALA A 100 -5.98 10.18 -14.44
CA ALA A 100 -6.51 11.53 -14.60
C ALA A 100 -6.33 12.35 -13.30
N PRO A 101 -5.85 13.59 -13.38
CA PRO A 101 -5.63 14.41 -12.20
C PRO A 101 -6.98 14.73 -11.54
N ASN A 102 -7.05 14.57 -10.21
CA ASN A 102 -8.18 15.02 -9.41
C ASN A 102 -7.67 15.91 -8.27
N PRO A 103 -8.03 17.21 -8.24
CA PRO A 103 -7.57 18.13 -7.20
C PRO A 103 -8.04 17.74 -5.80
N SER A 104 -9.14 17.00 -5.66
CA SER A 104 -9.65 16.55 -4.37
C SER A 104 -8.70 15.58 -3.66
N HIS A 105 -7.90 14.82 -4.40
CA HIS A 105 -6.95 13.84 -3.86
C HIS A 105 -5.54 14.39 -3.63
N GLY A 106 -5.29 15.67 -3.97
CA GLY A 106 -3.97 16.26 -3.87
C GLY A 106 -4.03 17.66 -3.27
N SER A 107 -4.27 18.66 -4.10
CA SER A 107 -4.16 20.07 -3.72
C SER A 107 -5.16 20.48 -2.63
N TYR A 108 -6.43 20.08 -2.74
CA TYR A 108 -7.44 20.46 -1.74
C TYR A 108 -7.17 19.79 -0.38
N HIS A 109 -6.80 18.52 -0.38
CA HIS A 109 -6.48 17.79 0.85
C HIS A 109 -5.28 18.43 1.57
N TRP A 110 -4.20 18.72 0.82
CA TRP A 110 -3.01 19.36 1.39
C TRP A 110 -3.32 20.74 1.98
N THR A 111 -4.02 21.61 1.24
CA THR A 111 -4.34 22.96 1.72
C THR A 111 -5.25 22.91 2.95
N PHE A 112 -6.26 22.03 2.94
CA PHE A 112 -7.16 21.84 4.07
C PHE A 112 -6.43 21.39 5.34
N GLU A 113 -5.54 20.39 5.23
CA GLU A 113 -4.72 19.95 6.36
C GLU A 113 -3.89 21.09 6.95
N ARG A 114 -3.25 21.90 6.08
CA ARG A 114 -2.41 23.02 6.53
C ARG A 114 -3.23 24.12 7.20
N ILE A 115 -4.41 24.44 6.68
CA ILE A 115 -5.32 25.42 7.29
C ILE A 115 -5.77 24.95 8.67
N ILE A 116 -6.19 23.70 8.81
CA ILE A 116 -6.62 23.15 10.11
C ILE A 116 -5.45 23.15 11.10
N SER A 117 -4.26 22.70 10.70
CA SER A 117 -3.07 22.72 11.57
C SER A 117 -2.66 24.13 11.97
N ALA A 118 -2.65 25.09 11.03
CA ALA A 118 -2.29 26.47 11.31
C ALA A 118 -3.34 27.16 12.20
N GLY A 119 -4.62 26.86 11.98
CA GLY A 119 -5.74 27.35 12.80
C GLY A 119 -5.75 26.78 14.22
N LEU A 120 -5.22 25.57 14.42
CA LEU A 120 -5.12 24.95 15.73
C LEU A 120 -4.19 25.73 16.68
N ILE A 121 -3.12 26.35 16.16
CA ILE A 121 -2.11 27.06 16.96
C ILE A 121 -2.69 28.22 17.79
N PRO A 122 -3.46 29.17 17.22
CA PRO A 122 -4.10 30.20 18.03
C PRO A 122 -5.21 29.62 18.90
N LEU A 123 -5.89 28.56 18.43
CA LEU A 123 -6.98 27.93 19.16
C LEU A 123 -6.51 27.23 20.44
N THR A 124 -5.29 26.70 20.49
CA THR A 124 -4.74 26.13 21.73
C THR A 124 -4.37 27.19 22.77
N ILE A 125 -4.18 28.45 22.37
CA ILE A 125 -3.87 29.57 23.28
C ILE A 125 -5.14 30.29 23.74
N ALA A 126 -6.17 30.34 22.88
CA ALA A 126 -7.37 31.12 23.12
C ALA A 126 -8.12 30.80 24.44
N PRO A 127 -8.36 29.53 24.84
CA PRO A 127 -9.05 29.20 26.08
C PRO A 127 -8.31 29.70 27.34
N PHE A 128 -6.98 29.70 27.31
CA PHE A 128 -6.17 30.13 28.46
C PHE A 128 -6.08 31.64 28.60
N THR A 129 -6.29 32.39 27.52
CA THR A 129 -6.20 33.86 27.52
C THR A 129 -7.57 34.53 27.62
N ALA A 130 -8.62 33.93 27.06
CA ALA A 130 -9.99 34.43 27.09
C ALA A 130 -10.80 33.98 28.33
N GLY A 131 -10.22 33.09 29.16
CA GLY A 131 -10.89 32.45 30.30
C GLY A 131 -11.48 31.10 29.90
N SER A 132 -11.13 30.05 30.67
CA SER A 132 -11.45 28.63 30.40
C SER A 132 -12.93 28.25 30.58
N LEU A 133 -13.84 29.23 30.65
CA LEU A 133 -15.25 29.03 30.98
C LEU A 133 -16.19 29.32 29.79
N ASN A 134 -15.70 29.25 28.56
CA ASN A 134 -16.53 29.43 27.36
C ASN A 134 -16.75 28.08 26.65
N PRO A 135 -17.92 27.43 26.84
CA PRO A 135 -18.24 26.13 26.22
C PRO A 135 -18.16 26.16 24.69
N ALA A 136 -18.41 27.32 24.05
CA ALA A 136 -18.32 27.42 22.60
C ALA A 136 -16.85 27.40 22.13
N MET A 137 -15.94 28.06 22.85
CA MET A 137 -14.51 28.04 22.51
C MET A 137 -13.92 26.64 22.72
N ASP A 138 -14.33 25.97 23.79
CA ASP A 138 -13.93 24.61 24.11
C ASP A 138 -14.43 23.60 23.07
N ALA A 139 -15.72 23.68 22.70
CA ALA A 139 -16.29 22.85 21.65
C ALA A 139 -15.58 23.05 20.29
N ILE A 140 -15.21 24.29 19.93
CA ILE A 140 -14.48 24.56 18.68
C ILE A 140 -13.06 23.99 18.74
N LEU A 141 -12.36 24.12 19.87
CA LEU A 141 -11.05 23.52 20.09
C LEU A 141 -11.13 22.00 19.92
N CYS A 142 -12.04 21.37 20.66
CA CYS A 142 -12.24 19.93 20.63
C CYS A 142 -12.64 19.41 19.24
N ALA A 143 -13.55 20.10 18.55
CA ALA A 143 -13.94 19.74 17.18
C ALA A 143 -12.78 19.88 16.18
N THR A 144 -11.96 20.93 16.31
CA THR A 144 -10.81 21.14 15.42
C THR A 144 -9.73 20.08 15.66
N ILE A 145 -9.45 19.74 16.93
CA ILE A 145 -8.54 18.65 17.30
C ILE A 145 -9.04 17.31 16.75
N LEU A 146 -10.35 17.03 16.89
CA LEU A 146 -10.98 15.81 16.38
C LEU A 146 -10.79 15.68 14.85
N ILE A 147 -11.10 16.74 14.10
CA ILE A 147 -10.96 16.76 12.63
C ILE A 147 -9.50 16.60 12.23
N HIS A 148 -8.57 17.34 12.86
CA HIS A 148 -7.14 17.24 12.59
C HIS A 148 -6.62 15.81 12.82
N SER A 149 -7.05 15.19 13.92
CA SER A 149 -6.68 13.82 14.27
C SER A 149 -7.25 12.80 13.29
N HIS A 150 -8.52 12.96 12.86
CA HIS A 150 -9.14 12.06 11.88
C HIS A 150 -8.33 12.01 10.57
N ILE A 151 -7.97 13.17 10.02
CA ILE A 151 -7.20 13.27 8.78
C ILE A 151 -5.78 12.70 8.96
N GLY A 152 -5.14 12.99 10.11
CA GLY A 152 -3.82 12.43 10.44
C GLY A 152 -3.84 10.90 10.50
N PHE A 153 -4.85 10.31 11.14
CA PHE A 153 -5.01 8.86 11.18
C PHE A 153 -5.39 8.25 9.82
N GLU A 154 -6.19 8.95 9.00
CA GLU A 154 -6.45 8.53 7.62
C GLU A 154 -5.14 8.42 6.82
N ALA A 155 -4.23 9.40 6.96
CA ALA A 155 -2.92 9.37 6.32
C ALA A 155 -2.07 8.16 6.79
N VAL A 156 -2.03 7.90 8.11
CA VAL A 156 -1.35 6.71 8.67
C VAL A 156 -1.91 5.42 8.06
N ILE A 157 -3.23 5.29 7.92
CA ILE A 157 -3.83 4.11 7.31
C ILE A 157 -3.46 4.00 5.82
N VAL A 158 -3.45 5.11 5.08
CA VAL A 158 -3.11 5.10 3.65
C VAL A 158 -1.66 4.66 3.43
N ASP A 159 -0.73 5.14 4.25
CA ASP A 159 0.71 4.91 4.10
C ASP A 159 1.13 3.50 4.54
N TYR A 160 0.60 3.02 5.67
CA TYR A 160 1.04 1.75 6.24
C TYR A 160 0.18 0.54 5.84
N LEU A 161 -1.08 0.74 5.43
CA LEU A 161 -1.98 -0.34 5.01
C LEU A 161 -2.28 -0.28 3.49
N PRO A 162 -1.40 -0.83 2.64
CA PRO A 162 -1.58 -0.80 1.20
C PRO A 162 -2.77 -1.65 0.73
N ARG A 163 -3.66 -1.05 -0.08
CA ARG A 163 -4.88 -1.71 -0.64
C ARG A 163 -4.60 -3.04 -1.34
N LYS A 164 -3.50 -3.12 -2.09
CA LYS A 164 -3.17 -4.28 -2.93
C LYS A 164 -2.74 -5.50 -2.12
N ARG A 165 -2.33 -5.32 -0.87
CA ARG A 165 -1.66 -6.36 -0.08
C ARG A 165 -2.44 -6.75 1.17
N VAL A 166 -3.08 -5.79 1.83
CA VAL A 166 -3.86 -6.03 3.07
C VAL A 166 -5.26 -5.39 2.98
N PRO A 167 -6.11 -5.78 2.00
CA PRO A 167 -7.41 -5.15 1.79
C PRO A 167 -8.35 -5.28 3.00
N ASN A 168 -8.34 -6.45 3.67
CA ASN A 168 -9.23 -6.72 4.80
C ASN A 168 -8.86 -5.89 6.04
N ALA A 169 -7.57 -5.88 6.40
CA ALA A 169 -7.09 -5.08 7.54
C ALA A 169 -7.32 -3.58 7.28
N ARG A 170 -7.02 -3.11 6.06
CA ARG A 170 -7.30 -1.72 5.68
C ARG A 170 -8.79 -1.40 5.82
N LEU A 171 -9.69 -2.26 5.33
CA LEU A 171 -11.13 -2.06 5.44
C LEU A 171 -11.58 -1.96 6.90
N PHE A 172 -11.07 -2.85 7.76
CA PHE A 172 -11.34 -2.81 9.20
C PHE A 172 -10.92 -1.48 9.82
N PHE A 173 -9.65 -1.06 9.65
CA PHE A 173 -9.16 0.21 10.21
C PHE A 173 -9.87 1.43 9.63
N TRP A 174 -10.29 1.36 8.37
CA TRP A 174 -11.05 2.43 7.72
C TRP A 174 -12.43 2.65 8.37
N TRP A 175 -13.12 1.56 8.73
CA TRP A 175 -14.38 1.65 9.47
C TRP A 175 -14.16 1.95 10.95
N ALA A 176 -13.13 1.37 11.56
CA ALA A 176 -12.78 1.63 12.95
C ALA A 176 -12.47 3.11 13.18
N LEU A 177 -11.73 3.76 12.27
CA LEU A 177 -11.43 5.18 12.37
C LEU A 177 -12.70 6.04 12.35
N ARG A 178 -13.66 5.72 11.47
CA ARG A 178 -14.94 6.44 11.41
C ARG A 178 -15.79 6.24 12.66
N ALA A 179 -15.86 4.99 13.14
CA ALA A 179 -16.55 4.68 14.39
C ALA A 179 -15.91 5.42 15.57
N ALA A 180 -14.57 5.45 15.62
CA ALA A 180 -13.84 6.19 16.64
C ALA A 180 -14.12 7.70 16.57
N THR A 181 -14.11 8.30 15.38
CA THR A 181 -14.40 9.74 15.23
C THR A 181 -15.83 10.09 15.65
N VAL A 182 -16.81 9.26 15.32
CA VAL A 182 -18.19 9.46 15.82
C VAL A 182 -18.26 9.25 17.33
N GLY A 183 -17.63 8.21 17.86
CA GLY A 183 -17.61 7.91 19.29
C GLY A 183 -16.97 9.02 20.12
N VAL A 184 -15.82 9.54 19.68
CA VAL A 184 -15.16 10.69 20.32
C VAL A 184 -16.00 11.95 20.16
N GLY A 185 -16.63 12.17 19.00
CA GLY A 185 -17.54 13.30 18.81
C GLY A 185 -18.73 13.29 19.79
N ILE A 186 -19.34 12.12 20.01
CA ILE A 186 -20.40 11.95 21.02
C ILE A 186 -19.83 12.16 22.43
N GLY A 187 -18.67 11.59 22.74
CA GLY A 187 -18.03 11.75 24.05
C GLY A 187 -17.70 13.21 24.37
N LEU A 188 -17.18 13.97 23.40
CA LEU A 188 -16.93 15.39 23.54
C LEU A 188 -18.23 16.18 23.73
N TYR A 189 -19.29 15.86 22.96
CA TYR A 189 -20.60 16.49 23.13
C TYR A 189 -21.16 16.28 24.55
N GLU A 190 -21.09 15.06 25.06
CA GLU A 190 -21.53 14.74 26.42
C GLU A 190 -20.67 15.45 27.48
N PHE A 191 -19.36 15.54 27.28
CA PHE A 191 -18.45 16.21 28.21
C PHE A 191 -18.70 17.73 28.28
N GLU A 192 -19.02 18.36 27.14
CA GLU A 192 -19.33 19.79 27.08
C GLU A 192 -20.75 20.13 27.57
N THR A 193 -21.72 19.21 27.41
CA THR A 193 -23.13 19.48 27.76
C THR A 193 -23.54 19.00 29.14
N ASN A 194 -22.96 17.89 29.62
CA ASN A 194 -23.32 17.24 30.88
C ASN A 194 -22.17 17.18 31.90
N ASP A 195 -20.96 17.63 31.57
CA ASP A 195 -19.81 17.72 32.48
C ASP A 195 -19.19 19.14 32.45
N VAL A 196 -18.01 19.31 33.05
CA VAL A 196 -17.32 20.60 33.22
C VAL A 196 -16.71 21.18 31.93
N GLY A 197 -16.57 20.39 30.86
CA GLY A 197 -15.87 20.78 29.63
C GLY A 197 -14.37 20.51 29.64
N VAL A 198 -13.77 20.26 28.48
CA VAL A 198 -12.38 19.80 28.32
C VAL A 198 -11.37 20.81 28.89
N THR A 199 -11.57 22.09 28.63
CA THR A 199 -10.70 23.18 29.09
C THR A 199 -10.80 23.49 30.58
N ALA A 200 -11.91 23.11 31.23
CA ALA A 200 -12.05 23.21 32.68
C ALA A 200 -11.51 21.96 33.40
N ALA A 201 -11.47 20.82 32.71
CA ALA A 201 -10.94 19.57 33.25
C ALA A 201 -9.41 19.50 33.27
N ILE A 202 -8.72 20.32 32.46
CA ILE A 202 -7.25 20.41 32.38
C ILE A 202 -6.70 21.63 33.13
#